data_AF-A0A1V5W7Q8-F1
#
_entry.id   AF-A0A1V5W7Q8-F1
#
_cell.length_a   1.000
_cell.length_b   1.000
_cell.length_c   1.000
_cell.angle_alpha   90.00
_cell.angle_beta   90.00
_cell.angle_gamma   90.00
#
_symmetry.space_group_name_H-M   'P 1'
#
loop_
_entity.id
_entity.type
_entity.pdbx_description
1 polymer ?
#
loop_
_entity_poly.entity_id
_entity_poly.type
_entity_poly.pdbx_seq_one_letter_code
_entity_poly.pdbx_strand_id
1 'polypeptide(L)'
;MEVRINNYPVEILLENEKTVRDVINSLAEWINQKNLILAGVEIDGKEYSLEDAPLTAIEEIKVLNCLVQSRADVVYDTVNEAIVYCDRVVDFLSNLEDNAMDDDELEDIVSGIEWLQEVFESVSHLLKMDPAEIKFRDKNVAQYLKKLDELKHRILTFLSEMEDTGEIDIEEDLFTDLKEILAMFLVSEEMKRLVIESIDSPDVLINSLKEILKNLPEQKNILEKAAVSYQTGHDNQGMEELFRFIDFMFFYTRTCYQVAPVFDINLADIIIDGISLEEKNRDLQTMLNETMDIIESNDMISLADILEYEIMELVGNLDEYIEQLLNKITG
;
A
#
# COMPACT_ATOMS: atom_id res chain seq x y z
N MET A 1 19.87 -13.13 27.63
CA MET A 1 19.38 -12.36 26.49
C MET A 1 17.96 -11.88 26.77
N GLU A 2 17.69 -10.61 26.54
CA GLU A 2 16.37 -10.00 26.49
C GLU A 2 15.93 -9.97 25.02
N VAL A 3 14.70 -10.38 24.74
CA VAL A 3 14.13 -10.29 23.39
C VAL A 3 13.15 -9.14 23.34
N ARG A 4 13.21 -8.36 22.27
CA ARG A 4 12.33 -7.24 21.99
C ARG A 4 11.69 -7.39 20.63
N ILE A 5 10.50 -6.84 20.47
CA ILE A 5 9.86 -6.60 19.17
C ILE A 5 9.69 -5.10 19.05
N ASN A 6 10.27 -4.47 18.03
CA ASN A 6 10.24 -3.02 17.81
C ASN A 6 10.58 -2.23 19.08
N ASN A 7 11.65 -2.63 19.77
CA ASN A 7 12.16 -2.09 21.04
C ASN A 7 11.31 -2.37 22.30
N TYR A 8 10.17 -3.05 22.18
CA TYR A 8 9.36 -3.45 23.33
C TYR A 8 9.76 -4.84 23.82
N PRO A 9 10.10 -5.03 25.11
CA PRO A 9 10.45 -6.34 25.65
C PRO A 9 9.26 -7.30 25.59
N VAL A 10 9.54 -8.54 25.20
CA VAL A 10 8.54 -9.60 25.10
C VAL A 10 9.00 -10.82 25.90
N GLU A 11 8.06 -11.44 26.63
CA GLU A 11 8.33 -12.70 27.31
C GLU A 11 8.18 -13.85 26.33
N ILE A 12 9.30 -14.48 25.97
CA ILE A 12 9.34 -15.66 25.10
C ILE A 12 9.98 -16.80 25.88
N LEU A 13 9.33 -17.96 25.85
CA LEU A 13 9.89 -19.19 26.39
C LEU A 13 10.83 -19.80 25.34
N LEU A 14 12.14 -19.66 25.56
CA LEU A 14 13.14 -20.38 24.78
C LEU A 14 13.23 -21.81 25.33
N GLU A 15 12.94 -22.79 24.51
CA GLU A 15 12.93 -24.20 24.92
C GLU A 15 14.21 -24.92 24.48
N ASN A 16 14.62 -24.75 23.23
CA ASN A 16 15.72 -25.52 22.61
C ASN A 16 16.71 -24.67 21.81
N GLU A 17 16.47 -23.37 21.69
CA GLU A 17 17.27 -22.42 20.92
C GLU A 17 18.65 -22.20 21.57
N LYS A 18 19.72 -22.28 20.77
CA LYS A 18 21.11 -22.14 21.24
C LYS A 18 21.84 -20.97 20.60
N THR A 19 21.46 -20.64 19.38
CA THR A 19 22.06 -19.55 18.61
C THR A 19 21.02 -18.46 18.34
N VAL A 20 21.49 -17.26 18.03
CA VAL A 20 20.62 -16.16 17.62
C VAL A 20 19.75 -16.57 16.42
N ARG A 21 20.31 -17.32 15.47
CA ARG A 21 19.57 -17.86 14.32
C ARG A 21 18.40 -18.76 14.73
N ASP A 22 18.59 -19.62 15.74
CA ASP A 22 17.51 -20.50 16.22
C ASP A 22 16.35 -19.69 16.80
N VAL A 23 16.68 -18.65 17.58
CA VAL A 23 15.70 -17.72 18.15
C VAL A 23 14.97 -16.95 17.06
N ILE A 24 15.70 -16.46 16.05
CA ILE A 24 15.13 -15.76 14.90
C ILE A 24 14.14 -16.66 14.16
N ASN A 25 14.48 -17.93 13.90
CA ASN A 25 13.59 -18.85 13.20
C ASN A 25 12.31 -19.15 14.00
N SER A 26 12.46 -19.42 15.30
CA SER A 26 11.33 -19.65 16.22
C SER A 26 10.40 -18.44 16.28
N LEU A 27 10.98 -17.23 16.36
CA LEU A 27 10.23 -15.99 16.33
C LEU A 27 9.61 -15.71 14.96
N ALA A 28 10.30 -15.98 13.87
CA ALA A 28 9.78 -15.79 12.52
C ALA A 28 8.53 -16.64 12.28
N GLU A 29 8.48 -17.88 12.78
CA GLU A 29 7.27 -18.71 12.73
C GLU A 29 6.12 -18.09 13.53
N TRP A 30 6.38 -17.64 14.76
CA TRP A 30 5.37 -16.99 15.60
C TRP A 30 4.87 -15.66 15.02
N ILE A 31 5.77 -14.84 14.49
CA ILE A 31 5.49 -13.57 13.81
C ILE A 31 4.63 -13.83 12.57
N ASN A 32 4.97 -14.84 11.77
CA ASN A 32 4.20 -15.21 10.58
C ASN A 32 2.78 -15.69 10.91
N GLN A 33 2.59 -16.42 12.01
CA GLN A 33 1.26 -16.83 12.47
C GLN A 33 0.36 -15.64 12.83
N LYS A 34 0.97 -14.48 13.12
CA LYS A 34 0.27 -13.22 13.40
C LYS A 34 0.17 -12.29 12.19
N ASN A 35 0.45 -12.78 10.98
CA ASN A 35 0.46 -11.97 9.75
C ASN A 35 1.39 -10.76 9.80
N LEU A 36 2.48 -10.89 10.54
CA LEU A 36 3.55 -9.91 10.58
C LEU A 36 4.73 -10.41 9.74
N ILE A 37 5.61 -9.50 9.35
CA ILE A 37 6.86 -9.79 8.62
C ILE A 37 8.02 -9.42 9.54
N LEU A 38 8.94 -10.35 9.74
CA LEU A 38 10.23 -10.04 10.35
C LEU A 38 11.09 -9.37 9.27
N ALA A 39 11.27 -8.05 9.35
CA ALA A 39 12.01 -7.27 8.36
C ALA A 39 13.53 -7.32 8.61
N GLY A 40 13.94 -7.51 9.85
CA GLY A 40 15.35 -7.57 10.23
C GLY A 40 15.52 -7.80 11.72
N VAL A 41 16.78 -7.77 12.16
CA VAL A 41 17.12 -7.89 13.58
C VAL A 41 18.21 -6.91 13.97
N GLU A 42 18.13 -6.42 15.20
CA GLU A 42 19.18 -5.67 15.85
C GLU A 42 19.72 -6.49 17.03
N ILE A 43 21.03 -6.73 17.04
CA ILE A 43 21.71 -7.49 18.10
C ILE A 43 22.66 -6.53 18.80
N ASP A 44 22.42 -6.30 20.09
CA ASP A 44 23.19 -5.39 20.94
C ASP A 44 23.42 -4.00 20.31
N GLY A 45 22.40 -3.44 19.63
CA GLY A 45 22.45 -2.12 19.02
C GLY A 45 23.00 -2.09 17.58
N LYS A 46 23.24 -3.24 16.96
CA LYS A 46 23.68 -3.33 15.55
C LYS A 46 22.66 -4.07 14.70
N GLU A 47 22.23 -3.44 13.62
CA GLU A 47 21.27 -3.99 12.66
C GLU A 47 21.91 -5.00 11.71
N TYR A 48 21.13 -6.03 11.37
CA TYR A 48 21.44 -7.08 10.42
C TYR A 48 20.20 -7.42 9.59
N SER A 49 20.42 -7.75 8.31
CA SER A 49 19.44 -8.51 7.54
C SER A 49 19.29 -9.92 8.13
N LEU A 50 18.20 -10.62 7.78
CA LEU A 50 17.97 -11.98 8.27
C LEU A 50 19.03 -12.99 7.78
N GLU A 51 19.54 -12.78 6.57
CA GLU A 51 20.56 -13.65 5.98
C GLU A 51 21.93 -13.43 6.61
N ASP A 52 22.25 -12.17 6.94
CA ASP A 52 23.54 -11.72 7.47
C ASP A 52 23.64 -11.83 9.01
N ALA A 53 22.56 -12.25 9.68
CA ALA A 53 22.54 -12.39 11.13
C ALA A 53 23.63 -13.38 11.62
N PRO A 54 24.45 -12.99 12.62
CA PRO A 54 25.58 -13.79 13.07
C PRO A 54 25.12 -15.06 13.81
N LEU A 55 25.90 -16.15 13.66
CA LEU A 55 25.69 -17.44 14.34
C LEU A 55 26.19 -17.43 15.80
N THR A 56 25.99 -16.32 16.50
CA THR A 56 26.43 -16.13 17.89
C THR A 56 25.57 -16.97 18.85
N ALA A 57 26.16 -17.45 19.94
CA ALA A 57 25.42 -18.14 20.99
C ALA A 57 24.53 -17.15 21.76
N ILE A 58 23.34 -17.57 22.19
CA ILE A 58 22.38 -16.68 22.86
C ILE A 58 22.90 -16.14 24.21
N GLU A 59 23.84 -16.85 24.84
CA GLU A 59 24.46 -16.44 26.11
C GLU A 59 25.43 -15.25 25.94
N GLU A 60 25.93 -15.03 24.72
CA GLU A 60 26.91 -13.98 24.42
C GLU A 60 26.27 -12.63 24.09
N ILE A 61 24.94 -12.60 23.88
CA ILE A 61 24.21 -11.39 23.51
C ILE A 61 23.27 -10.93 24.64
N LYS A 62 23.16 -9.61 24.79
CA LYS A 62 22.30 -9.01 25.83
C LYS A 62 20.90 -8.76 25.32
N VAL A 63 20.78 -8.18 24.13
CA VAL A 63 19.51 -7.79 23.53
C VAL A 63 19.44 -8.30 22.10
N LEU A 64 18.35 -9.01 21.78
CA LEU A 64 17.90 -9.30 20.42
C LEU A 64 16.61 -8.52 20.20
N ASN A 65 16.65 -7.51 19.34
CA ASN A 65 15.46 -6.76 18.94
C ASN A 65 15.05 -7.19 17.53
N CYS A 66 13.87 -7.78 17.41
CA CYS A 66 13.25 -8.14 16.14
C CYS A 66 12.55 -6.91 15.57
N LEU A 67 12.95 -6.50 14.36
CA LEU A 67 12.28 -5.46 13.59
C LEU A 67 11.14 -6.10 12.83
N VAL A 68 9.92 -5.80 13.24
CA VAL A 68 8.71 -6.45 12.74
C VAL A 68 7.80 -5.41 12.10
N GLN A 69 7.39 -5.66 10.87
CA GLN A 69 6.43 -4.84 10.13
C GLN A 69 5.13 -5.59 9.95
N SER A 70 4.02 -4.86 9.77
CA SER A 70 2.79 -5.53 9.37
C SER A 70 2.82 -5.84 7.87
N ARG A 71 2.20 -6.94 7.47
CA ARG A 71 2.08 -7.27 6.04
C ARG A 71 1.35 -6.19 5.26
N ALA A 72 0.38 -5.53 5.89
CA ALA A 72 -0.36 -4.43 5.27
C ALA A 72 0.57 -3.24 4.95
N ASP A 73 1.52 -2.92 5.84
CA ASP A 73 2.46 -1.82 5.58
C ASP A 73 3.43 -2.17 4.46
N VAL A 74 3.94 -3.40 4.44
CA VAL A 74 4.79 -3.87 3.34
C VAL A 74 4.06 -3.83 2.01
N VAL A 75 2.81 -4.28 1.96
CA VAL A 75 1.98 -4.17 0.74
C VAL A 75 1.80 -2.70 0.35
N TYR A 76 1.40 -1.85 1.29
CA TYR A 76 1.14 -0.43 1.03
C TYR A 76 2.37 0.30 0.50
N ASP A 77 3.52 0.15 1.17
CA ASP A 77 4.78 0.80 0.78
C ASP A 77 5.24 0.30 -0.59
N THR A 78 5.18 -1.01 -0.84
CA THR A 78 5.58 -1.61 -2.13
C THR A 78 4.67 -1.13 -3.27
N VAL A 79 3.35 -1.07 -3.03
CA VAL A 79 2.38 -0.59 -4.01
C VAL A 79 2.62 0.88 -4.33
N ASN A 80 2.86 1.71 -3.31
CA ASN A 80 3.11 3.14 -3.51
C ASN A 80 4.43 3.41 -4.23
N GLU A 81 5.50 2.66 -3.93
CA GLU A 81 6.73 2.73 -4.71
C GLU A 81 6.47 2.38 -6.18
N ALA A 82 5.65 1.37 -6.46
CA ALA A 82 5.33 0.94 -7.82
C ALA A 82 4.46 1.94 -8.59
N ILE A 83 3.51 2.59 -7.91
CA ILE A 83 2.76 3.73 -8.45
C ILE A 83 3.72 4.85 -8.84
N VAL A 84 4.64 5.22 -7.94
CA VAL A 84 5.65 6.27 -8.19
C VAL A 84 6.56 5.91 -9.37
N TYR A 85 6.95 4.65 -9.52
CA TYR A 85 7.69 4.20 -10.68
C TYR A 85 6.88 4.35 -11.97
N CYS A 86 5.62 3.91 -11.99
CA CYS A 86 4.75 4.07 -13.15
C CYS A 86 4.61 5.55 -13.53
N ASP A 87 4.44 6.45 -12.56
CA ASP A 87 4.40 7.89 -12.79
C ASP A 87 5.68 8.43 -13.43
N ARG A 88 6.85 7.99 -12.96
CA ARG A 88 8.13 8.39 -13.56
C ARG A 88 8.25 7.93 -15.01
N VAL A 89 7.77 6.72 -15.32
CA VAL A 89 7.80 6.21 -16.70
C VAL A 89 6.85 7.01 -17.58
N VAL A 90 5.60 7.25 -17.13
CA VAL A 90 4.63 8.06 -17.88
C VAL A 90 5.18 9.48 -18.11
N ASP A 91 5.69 10.12 -17.07
CA ASP A 91 6.30 11.46 -17.17
C ASP A 91 7.49 11.47 -18.13
N PHE A 92 8.35 10.45 -18.08
CA PHE A 92 9.49 10.33 -18.98
C PHE A 92 9.04 10.21 -20.45
N LEU A 93 8.09 9.32 -20.73
CA LEU A 93 7.56 9.09 -22.08
C LEU A 93 6.83 10.34 -22.63
N SER A 94 6.03 11.02 -21.80
CA SER A 94 5.30 12.22 -22.21
C SER A 94 6.20 13.42 -22.50
N ASN A 95 7.41 13.42 -21.93
CA ASN A 95 8.42 14.45 -22.17
C ASN A 95 9.50 14.00 -23.16
N LEU A 96 9.39 12.78 -23.70
CA LEU A 96 10.22 12.33 -24.80
C LEU A 96 9.85 13.18 -26.02
N GLU A 97 10.75 14.06 -26.44
CA GLU A 97 10.58 14.80 -27.71
C GLU A 97 10.63 13.80 -28.91
N ASP A 98 10.70 14.28 -30.15
CA ASP A 98 10.97 13.42 -31.34
C ASP A 98 12.38 12.75 -31.31
N ASN A 99 13.01 12.64 -30.15
CA ASN A 99 14.30 11.97 -29.94
C ASN A 99 14.04 10.51 -29.56
N ALA A 100 14.73 9.59 -30.21
CA ALA A 100 14.75 8.19 -29.79
C ALA A 100 15.41 8.05 -28.41
N MET A 101 14.89 7.12 -27.59
CA MET A 101 15.53 6.70 -26.34
C MET A 101 16.91 6.10 -26.63
N ASP A 102 17.87 6.35 -25.75
CA ASP A 102 19.16 5.68 -25.80
C ASP A 102 19.17 4.31 -25.11
N ASP A 103 20.25 3.55 -25.31
CA ASP A 103 20.38 2.19 -24.78
C ASP A 103 20.31 2.17 -23.24
N ASP A 104 20.86 3.19 -22.56
CA ASP A 104 20.87 3.27 -21.09
C ASP A 104 19.44 3.51 -20.56
N GLU A 105 18.67 4.40 -21.20
CA GLU A 105 17.25 4.66 -20.89
C GLU A 105 16.39 3.40 -21.08
N LEU A 106 16.63 2.63 -22.15
CA LEU A 106 15.94 1.37 -22.41
C LEU A 106 16.32 0.28 -21.39
N GLU A 107 17.58 0.18 -20.98
CA GLU A 107 18.04 -0.74 -19.92
C GLU A 107 17.42 -0.41 -18.55
N ASP A 108 17.29 0.89 -18.24
CA ASP A 108 16.62 1.36 -17.02
C ASP A 108 15.13 0.98 -17.02
N ILE A 109 14.44 1.13 -18.16
CA ILE A 109 13.03 0.71 -18.30
C ILE A 109 12.91 -0.81 -18.13
N VAL A 110 13.80 -1.62 -18.74
CA VAL A 110 13.79 -3.08 -18.57
C VAL A 110 13.96 -3.47 -17.11
N SER A 111 14.92 -2.86 -16.42
CA SER A 111 15.18 -3.12 -15.00
C SER A 111 13.96 -2.77 -14.14
N GLY A 112 13.32 -1.63 -14.42
CA GLY A 112 12.11 -1.22 -13.72
C GLY A 112 10.90 -2.10 -14.04
N ILE A 113 10.77 -2.63 -15.27
CA ILE A 113 9.75 -3.61 -15.63
C ILE A 113 9.93 -4.91 -14.83
N GLU A 114 11.16 -5.42 -14.72
CA GLU A 114 11.45 -6.63 -13.94
C GLU A 114 11.07 -6.45 -12.48
N TRP A 115 11.46 -5.33 -11.89
CA TRP A 115 11.06 -4.98 -10.53
C TRP A 115 9.53 -4.86 -10.39
N LEU A 116 8.85 -4.23 -11.34
CA LEU A 116 7.39 -4.10 -11.30
C LEU A 116 6.69 -5.48 -11.37
N GLN A 117 7.21 -6.42 -12.17
CA GLN A 117 6.72 -7.80 -12.20
C GLN A 117 6.86 -8.48 -10.83
N GLU A 118 8.00 -8.31 -10.15
CA GLU A 118 8.23 -8.83 -8.79
C GLU A 118 7.26 -8.20 -7.76
N VAL A 119 6.97 -6.91 -7.90
CA VAL A 119 5.99 -6.21 -7.06
C VAL A 119 4.60 -6.84 -7.22
N PHE A 120 4.11 -7.01 -8.44
CA PHE A 120 2.80 -7.61 -8.68
C PHE A 120 2.70 -9.04 -8.15
N GLU A 121 3.75 -9.85 -8.32
CA GLU A 121 3.81 -11.20 -7.75
C GLU A 121 3.75 -11.17 -6.22
N SER A 122 4.58 -10.34 -5.59
CA SER A 122 4.70 -10.24 -4.14
C SER A 122 3.42 -9.71 -3.49
N VAL A 123 2.85 -8.64 -4.04
CA VAL A 123 1.62 -8.02 -3.54
C VAL A 123 0.43 -8.97 -3.70
N SER A 124 0.28 -9.60 -4.87
CA SER A 124 -0.80 -10.57 -5.11
C SER A 124 -0.70 -11.76 -4.14
N HIS A 125 0.52 -12.24 -3.88
CA HIS A 125 0.73 -13.31 -2.91
C HIS A 125 0.39 -12.89 -1.47
N LEU A 126 0.80 -11.70 -1.03
CA LEU A 126 0.51 -11.18 0.31
C LEU A 126 -0.99 -10.94 0.52
N LEU A 127 -1.67 -10.42 -0.50
CA LEU A 127 -3.13 -10.22 -0.52
C LEU A 127 -3.91 -11.52 -0.80
N LYS A 128 -3.22 -12.60 -1.19
CA LYS A 128 -3.80 -13.89 -1.61
C LYS A 128 -4.78 -13.75 -2.77
N MET A 129 -4.46 -12.87 -3.71
CA MET A 129 -5.24 -12.63 -4.91
C MET A 129 -4.63 -13.39 -6.09
N ASP A 130 -5.48 -13.85 -7.01
CA ASP A 130 -5.04 -14.40 -8.30
C ASP A 130 -5.22 -13.33 -9.40
N PRO A 131 -4.13 -12.80 -9.99
CA PRO A 131 -4.21 -11.82 -11.08
C PRO A 131 -5.07 -12.26 -12.28
N ALA A 132 -5.28 -13.57 -12.48
CA ALA A 132 -6.14 -14.07 -13.55
C ALA A 132 -7.65 -13.91 -13.25
N GLU A 133 -8.02 -13.78 -11.98
CA GLU A 133 -9.40 -13.62 -11.52
C GLU A 133 -9.81 -12.16 -11.33
N ILE A 134 -8.84 -11.25 -11.16
CA ILE A 134 -9.07 -9.82 -10.98
C ILE A 134 -9.32 -9.19 -12.36
N LYS A 135 -10.51 -8.62 -12.55
CA LYS A 135 -10.84 -7.86 -13.75
C LYS A 135 -10.38 -6.42 -13.62
N PHE A 136 -10.00 -5.84 -14.74
CA PHE A 136 -9.73 -4.43 -14.89
C PHE A 136 -10.04 -4.03 -16.33
N ARG A 137 -10.99 -3.11 -16.51
CA ARG A 137 -11.51 -2.71 -17.84
C ARG A 137 -12.00 -3.93 -18.64
N ASP A 138 -11.47 -4.15 -19.84
CA ASP A 138 -11.85 -5.24 -20.74
C ASP A 138 -11.02 -6.53 -20.55
N LYS A 139 -10.11 -6.55 -19.56
CA LYS A 139 -9.11 -7.61 -19.34
C LYS A 139 -9.06 -8.06 -17.88
N ASN A 140 -8.20 -9.04 -17.59
CA ASN A 140 -7.74 -9.33 -16.24
C ASN A 140 -6.30 -8.84 -16.02
N VAL A 141 -5.90 -8.71 -14.76
CA VAL A 141 -4.56 -8.23 -14.39
C VAL A 141 -3.46 -9.10 -15.00
N ALA A 142 -3.65 -10.43 -15.08
CA ALA A 142 -2.67 -11.33 -15.71
C ALA A 142 -2.39 -10.99 -17.19
N GLN A 143 -3.36 -10.44 -17.93
CA GLN A 143 -3.15 -9.99 -19.31
C GLN A 143 -2.30 -8.71 -19.38
N TYR A 144 -2.40 -7.83 -18.39
CA TYR A 144 -1.54 -6.64 -18.28
C TYR A 144 -0.09 -7.02 -17.97
N LEU A 145 0.12 -7.95 -17.03
CA LEU A 145 1.45 -8.48 -16.72
C LEU A 145 2.09 -9.19 -17.93
N LYS A 146 1.28 -9.85 -18.75
CA LYS A 146 1.73 -10.44 -20.02
C LYS A 146 2.16 -9.39 -21.03
N LYS A 147 1.42 -8.27 -21.16
CA LYS A 147 1.82 -7.14 -22.01
C LYS A 147 3.13 -6.52 -21.54
N LEU A 148 3.30 -6.39 -20.22
CA LEU A 148 4.53 -5.89 -19.61
C LEU A 148 5.73 -6.79 -19.91
N ASP A 149 5.54 -8.11 -19.85
CA ASP A 149 6.56 -9.08 -20.23
C ASP A 149 6.89 -9.03 -21.74
N GLU A 150 5.87 -8.91 -22.59
CA GLU A 150 6.04 -8.74 -24.05
C GLU A 150 6.82 -7.46 -24.37
N LEU A 151 6.53 -6.34 -23.70
CA LEU A 151 7.27 -5.08 -23.83
C LEU A 151 8.75 -5.28 -23.49
N LYS A 152 9.06 -5.89 -22.34
CA LYS A 152 10.43 -6.22 -21.94
C LYS A 152 11.17 -7.00 -23.02
N HIS A 153 10.54 -8.04 -23.56
CA HIS A 153 11.14 -8.87 -24.63
C HIS A 153 11.41 -8.07 -25.90
N ARG A 154 10.52 -7.14 -26.28
CA ARG A 154 10.76 -6.24 -27.43
C ARG A 154 11.98 -5.36 -27.21
N ILE A 155 12.10 -4.75 -26.03
CA ILE A 155 13.24 -3.87 -25.70
C ILE A 155 14.55 -4.64 -25.72
N LEU A 156 14.60 -5.80 -25.06
CA LEU A 156 15.80 -6.65 -25.06
C LEU A 156 16.20 -7.13 -26.47
N THR A 157 15.22 -7.44 -27.32
CA THR A 157 15.49 -7.85 -28.71
C THR A 157 16.13 -6.70 -29.49
N PHE A 158 15.54 -5.50 -29.40
CA PHE A 158 16.06 -4.30 -30.05
C PHE A 158 17.50 -3.97 -29.62
N LEU A 159 17.79 -3.96 -28.31
CA LEU A 159 19.13 -3.75 -27.77
C LEU A 159 20.15 -4.79 -28.28
N SER A 160 19.71 -6.04 -28.48
CA SER A 160 20.58 -7.13 -28.91
C SER A 160 20.87 -7.17 -30.42
N GLU A 161 19.94 -6.67 -31.25
CA GLU A 161 20.01 -6.77 -32.72
C GLU A 161 20.80 -5.61 -33.37
N MET A 162 21.21 -4.60 -32.59
CA MET A 162 21.91 -3.39 -33.08
C MET A 162 21.18 -2.76 -34.28
N GLU A 163 19.85 -2.73 -34.25
CA GLU A 163 19.05 -2.03 -35.26
C GLU A 163 19.17 -0.51 -35.06
N ASP A 164 20.22 0.08 -35.64
CA ASP A 164 20.56 1.52 -35.66
C ASP A 164 19.45 2.46 -36.21
N THR A 165 18.27 1.94 -36.56
CA THR A 165 17.21 2.71 -37.26
C THR A 165 15.79 2.41 -36.80
N GLY A 166 15.58 1.60 -35.75
CA GLY A 166 14.25 1.37 -35.19
C GLY A 166 13.97 2.32 -34.02
N GLU A 167 12.72 2.77 -33.90
CA GLU A 167 12.21 3.39 -32.67
C GLU A 167 11.40 2.33 -31.91
N ILE A 168 11.62 2.22 -30.60
CA ILE A 168 10.73 1.45 -29.74
C ILE A 168 9.63 2.37 -29.24
N ASP A 169 8.39 2.06 -29.64
CA ASP A 169 7.21 2.68 -29.06
C ASP A 169 6.82 1.97 -27.75
N ILE A 170 6.72 2.75 -26.68
CA ILE A 170 6.33 2.29 -25.35
C ILE A 170 4.98 2.94 -25.02
N GLU A 171 3.94 2.11 -24.90
CA GLU A 171 2.58 2.57 -24.61
C GLU A 171 2.49 3.13 -23.17
N GLU A 172 2.35 4.45 -23.02
CA GLU A 172 2.12 5.12 -21.73
C GLU A 172 0.92 4.51 -20.98
N ASP A 173 -0.17 4.23 -21.71
CA ASP A 173 -1.40 3.64 -21.21
C ASP A 173 -1.17 2.33 -20.42
N LEU A 174 -0.12 1.56 -20.76
CA LEU A 174 0.19 0.35 -20.00
C LEU A 174 0.60 0.67 -18.57
N PHE A 175 1.43 1.69 -18.35
CA PHE A 175 1.90 2.09 -17.03
C PHE A 175 0.81 2.81 -16.24
N THR A 176 -0.03 3.59 -16.92
CA THR A 176 -1.26 4.16 -16.34
C THR A 176 -2.21 3.07 -15.85
N ASP A 177 -2.46 2.04 -16.66
CA ASP A 177 -3.33 0.92 -16.28
C ASP A 177 -2.74 0.12 -15.10
N LEU A 178 -1.43 -0.13 -15.09
CA LEU A 178 -0.76 -0.83 -13.98
C LEU A 178 -0.84 -0.01 -12.68
N LYS A 179 -0.67 1.31 -12.76
CA LYS A 179 -0.86 2.25 -11.65
C LYS A 179 -2.29 2.19 -11.09
N GLU A 180 -3.30 2.20 -11.95
CA GLU A 180 -4.71 2.10 -11.53
C GLU A 180 -5.03 0.76 -10.87
N ILE A 181 -4.52 -0.35 -11.42
CA ILE A 181 -4.65 -1.69 -10.82
C ILE A 181 -4.01 -1.73 -9.42
N LEU A 182 -2.84 -1.11 -9.25
CA LEU A 182 -2.14 -1.04 -7.98
C LEU A 182 -2.96 -0.29 -6.92
N ALA A 183 -3.60 0.83 -7.28
CA ALA A 183 -4.49 1.55 -6.38
C ALA A 183 -5.76 0.75 -6.04
N MET A 184 -6.30 0.00 -7.00
CA MET A 184 -7.42 -0.93 -6.76
C MET A 184 -7.07 -1.97 -5.70
N PHE A 185 -5.81 -2.44 -5.64
CA PHE A 185 -5.36 -3.35 -4.58
C PHE A 185 -5.42 -2.69 -3.19
N LEU A 186 -5.08 -1.41 -3.06
CA LEU A 186 -5.09 -0.71 -1.75
C LEU A 186 -6.48 -0.59 -1.15
N VAL A 187 -7.51 -0.47 -1.98
CA VAL A 187 -8.90 -0.35 -1.53
C VAL A 187 -9.64 -1.70 -1.51
N SER A 188 -9.00 -2.80 -1.90
CA SER A 188 -9.63 -4.13 -1.93
C SER A 188 -10.06 -4.65 -0.54
N GLU A 189 -11.04 -5.56 -0.52
CA GLU A 189 -11.44 -6.25 0.72
C GLU A 189 -10.32 -7.14 1.27
N GLU A 190 -9.43 -7.64 0.41
CA GLU A 190 -8.22 -8.37 0.76
C GLU A 190 -7.26 -7.47 1.55
N MET A 191 -7.04 -6.23 1.11
CA MET A 191 -6.19 -5.28 1.81
C MET A 191 -6.79 -4.89 3.16
N LYS A 192 -8.09 -4.61 3.20
CA LYS A 192 -8.82 -4.34 4.45
C LYS A 192 -8.69 -5.49 5.44
N ARG A 193 -8.80 -6.74 4.99
CA ARG A 193 -8.59 -7.92 5.84
C ARG A 193 -7.17 -7.96 6.39
N LEU A 194 -6.17 -7.70 5.55
CA LEU A 194 -4.76 -7.70 5.94
C LEU A 194 -4.47 -6.60 6.99
N VAL A 195 -5.10 -5.45 6.84
CA VAL A 195 -5.04 -4.32 7.78
C VAL A 195 -5.63 -4.69 9.14
N ILE A 196 -6.79 -5.36 9.17
CA ILE A 196 -7.45 -5.81 10.41
C ILE A 196 -6.58 -6.82 11.17
N GLU A 197 -5.80 -7.63 10.45
CA GLU A 197 -4.89 -8.62 11.04
C GLU A 197 -3.60 -7.99 11.61
N SER A 198 -3.39 -6.69 11.39
CA SER A 198 -2.20 -5.95 11.83
C SER A 198 -2.47 -5.23 13.17
N ILE A 199 -1.45 -5.05 14.01
CA ILE A 199 -1.58 -4.39 15.33
C ILE A 199 -0.41 -3.44 15.56
N ASP A 200 -0.69 -2.13 15.59
CA ASP A 200 0.27 -1.11 16.03
C ASP A 200 0.26 -0.90 17.55
N SER A 201 1.29 -0.23 18.06
CA SER A 201 1.36 0.11 19.49
C SER A 201 0.35 1.21 19.86
N PRO A 202 -0.11 1.26 21.14
CA PRO A 202 -1.06 2.28 21.58
C PRO A 202 -0.64 3.73 21.28
N ASP A 203 0.63 4.07 21.51
CA ASP A 203 1.15 5.42 21.29
C ASP A 203 1.15 5.80 19.81
N VAL A 204 1.47 4.84 18.93
CA VAL A 204 1.41 5.02 17.48
C VAL A 204 -0.01 5.31 17.06
N LEU A 205 -0.99 4.50 17.48
CA LEU A 205 -2.40 4.70 17.13
C LEU A 205 -2.96 6.05 17.60
N ILE A 206 -2.61 6.49 18.81
CA ILE A 206 -3.03 7.81 19.31
C ILE A 206 -2.43 8.93 18.46
N ASN A 207 -1.17 8.82 18.04
CA ASN A 207 -0.54 9.81 17.17
C ASN A 207 -1.15 9.79 15.77
N SER A 208 -1.44 8.60 15.22
CA SER A 208 -2.12 8.43 13.94
C SER A 208 -3.50 9.08 13.95
N LEU A 209 -4.33 8.86 14.98
CA LEU A 209 -5.64 9.51 15.11
C LEU A 209 -5.53 11.05 15.12
N LYS A 210 -4.52 11.60 15.81
CA LYS A 210 -4.27 13.06 15.83
C LYS A 210 -3.81 13.58 14.47
N GLU A 211 -2.97 12.81 13.77
CA GLU A 211 -2.51 13.15 12.44
C GLU A 211 -3.66 13.12 11.42
N ILE A 212 -4.53 12.12 11.49
CA ILE A 212 -5.75 12.04 10.70
C ILE A 212 -6.60 13.29 10.93
N LEU A 213 -6.89 13.66 12.19
CA LEU A 213 -7.65 14.89 12.48
C LEU A 213 -7.03 16.15 11.90
N LYS A 214 -5.69 16.24 11.94
CA LYS A 214 -4.95 17.38 11.38
C LYS A 214 -5.06 17.44 9.86
N ASN A 215 -5.01 16.30 9.18
CA ASN A 215 -4.95 16.22 7.72
C ASN A 215 -6.34 16.09 7.06
N LEU A 216 -7.38 15.70 7.82
CA LEU A 216 -8.76 15.53 7.33
C LEU A 216 -9.33 16.79 6.64
N PRO A 217 -9.11 18.03 7.12
CA PRO A 217 -9.65 19.22 6.45
C PRO A 217 -9.13 19.41 5.01
N GLU A 218 -7.91 18.96 4.73
CA GLU A 218 -7.30 19.06 3.39
C GLU A 218 -7.96 18.09 2.40
N GLN A 219 -8.51 16.97 2.88
CA GLN A 219 -9.11 15.93 2.03
C GLN A 219 -10.32 16.44 1.25
N LYS A 220 -11.09 17.39 1.80
CA LYS A 220 -12.20 18.03 1.07
C LYS A 220 -11.70 18.79 -0.16
N ASN A 221 -10.57 19.47 -0.04
CA ASN A 221 -9.94 20.21 -1.16
C ASN A 221 -9.35 19.24 -2.20
N ILE A 222 -8.74 18.13 -1.75
CA ILE A 222 -8.23 17.09 -2.64
C ILE A 222 -9.37 16.49 -3.47
N LEU A 223 -10.49 16.12 -2.84
CA LEU A 223 -11.68 15.60 -3.53
C LEU A 223 -12.28 16.61 -4.51
N GLU A 224 -12.42 17.88 -4.11
CA GLU A 224 -12.93 18.94 -4.99
C GLU A 224 -12.03 19.13 -6.22
N LYS A 225 -10.70 19.16 -6.02
CA LYS A 225 -9.74 19.26 -7.12
C LYS A 225 -9.81 18.04 -8.04
N ALA A 226 -9.88 16.83 -7.48
CA ALA A 226 -10.00 15.62 -8.27
C ALA A 226 -11.24 15.67 -9.18
N ALA A 227 -12.41 16.00 -8.61
CA ALA A 227 -13.66 16.13 -9.34
C ALA A 227 -13.58 17.21 -10.46
N VAL A 228 -13.04 18.39 -10.16
CA VAL A 228 -12.87 19.47 -11.15
C VAL A 228 -11.91 19.05 -12.28
N SER A 229 -10.82 18.36 -11.96
CA SER A 229 -9.88 17.85 -12.95
C SER A 229 -10.56 16.91 -13.93
N TYR A 230 -11.33 15.92 -13.44
CA TYR A 230 -12.10 15.01 -14.31
C TYR A 230 -13.17 15.76 -15.13
N GLN A 231 -13.90 16.71 -14.53
CA GLN A 231 -14.90 17.52 -15.24
C GLN A 231 -14.29 18.38 -16.36
N THR A 232 -13.02 18.76 -16.23
CA THR A 232 -12.30 19.59 -17.20
C THR A 232 -11.44 18.80 -18.17
N GLY A 233 -11.41 17.47 -18.06
CA GLY A 233 -10.64 16.55 -18.90
C GLY A 233 -9.15 16.51 -18.59
N HIS A 234 -8.74 16.89 -17.37
CA HIS A 234 -7.37 16.76 -16.87
C HIS A 234 -7.23 15.47 -16.04
N ASP A 235 -7.55 14.33 -16.65
CA ASP A 235 -7.75 13.05 -15.95
C ASP A 235 -6.51 12.61 -15.16
N ASN A 236 -5.30 12.81 -15.70
CA ASN A 236 -4.04 12.51 -14.99
C ASN A 236 -3.92 13.29 -13.68
N GLN A 237 -4.25 14.59 -13.69
CA GLN A 237 -4.25 15.42 -12.47
C GLN A 237 -5.36 14.99 -11.51
N GLY A 238 -6.52 14.60 -12.04
CA GLY A 238 -7.61 14.03 -11.24
C GLY A 238 -7.17 12.77 -10.51
N MET A 239 -6.46 11.88 -11.22
CA MET A 239 -5.96 10.61 -10.69
C MET A 239 -4.92 10.82 -9.59
N GLU A 240 -3.99 11.77 -9.76
CA GLU A 240 -3.02 12.11 -8.71
C GLU A 240 -3.70 12.58 -7.41
N GLU A 241 -4.70 13.45 -7.50
CA GLU A 241 -5.45 13.92 -6.33
C GLU A 241 -6.26 12.78 -5.72
N LEU A 242 -6.88 11.93 -6.54
CA LEU A 242 -7.59 10.75 -6.06
C LEU A 242 -6.68 9.80 -5.29
N PHE A 243 -5.46 9.55 -5.77
CA PHE A 243 -4.51 8.67 -5.10
C PHE A 243 -4.05 9.22 -3.76
N ARG A 244 -3.81 10.53 -3.66
CA ARG A 244 -3.54 11.18 -2.37
C ARG A 244 -4.70 11.01 -1.39
N PHE A 245 -5.94 11.02 -1.88
CA PHE A 245 -7.11 10.73 -1.06
C PHE A 245 -7.17 9.25 -0.66
N ILE A 246 -6.89 8.30 -1.55
CA ILE A 246 -6.83 6.87 -1.26
C ILE A 246 -5.78 6.57 -0.18
N ASP A 247 -4.59 7.18 -0.27
CA ASP A 247 -3.54 7.07 0.75
C ASP A 247 -4.03 7.52 2.13
N PHE A 248 -4.71 8.68 2.20
CA PHE A 248 -5.32 9.15 3.44
C PHE A 248 -6.36 8.18 3.96
N MET A 249 -7.23 7.66 3.08
CA MET A 249 -8.29 6.74 3.44
C MET A 249 -7.74 5.39 3.93
N PHE A 250 -6.65 4.91 3.35
CA PHE A 250 -5.94 3.73 3.83
C PHE A 250 -5.44 3.94 5.27
N PHE A 251 -4.74 5.06 5.51
CA PHE A 251 -4.22 5.40 6.83
C PHE A 251 -5.34 5.56 7.88
N TYR A 252 -6.43 6.22 7.51
CA TYR A 252 -7.64 6.35 8.33
C TYR A 252 -8.24 5.00 8.70
N THR A 253 -8.49 4.15 7.69
CA THR A 253 -9.17 2.87 7.84
C THR A 253 -8.34 1.93 8.68
N ARG A 254 -7.02 1.87 8.43
CA ARG A 254 -6.06 1.14 9.26
C ARG A 254 -6.14 1.55 10.71
N THR A 255 -6.01 2.84 10.97
CA THR A 255 -5.97 3.34 12.35
C THR A 255 -7.28 3.02 13.08
N CYS A 256 -8.43 3.22 12.44
CA CYS A 256 -9.73 2.91 13.06
C CYS A 256 -9.90 1.43 13.39
N TYR A 257 -9.55 0.52 12.48
CA TYR A 257 -9.70 -0.91 12.73
C TYR A 257 -8.73 -1.43 13.80
N GLN A 258 -7.56 -0.84 13.94
CA GLN A 258 -6.58 -1.25 14.96
C GLN A 258 -6.87 -0.68 16.35
N VAL A 259 -7.55 0.46 16.45
CA VAL A 259 -8.00 1.01 17.73
C VAL A 259 -8.91 0.04 18.49
N ALA A 260 -9.78 -0.68 17.77
CA ALA A 260 -10.72 -1.61 18.38
C ALA A 260 -10.05 -2.74 19.20
N PRO A 261 -9.15 -3.56 18.63
CA PRO A 261 -8.47 -4.61 19.38
C PRO A 261 -7.42 -4.08 20.38
N VAL A 262 -6.81 -2.91 20.14
CA VAL A 262 -5.76 -2.38 21.03
C VAL A 262 -6.32 -1.75 22.30
N PHE A 263 -7.45 -1.04 22.20
CA PHE A 263 -8.06 -0.33 23.33
C PHE A 263 -9.34 -0.98 23.85
N ASP A 264 -9.72 -2.16 23.33
CA ASP A 264 -10.97 -2.86 23.66
C ASP A 264 -12.20 -1.96 23.40
N ILE A 265 -12.19 -1.25 22.27
CA ILE A 265 -13.26 -0.34 21.85
C ILE A 265 -14.10 -1.02 20.77
N ASN A 266 -15.40 -1.10 20.99
CA ASN A 266 -16.33 -1.48 19.94
C ASN A 266 -16.69 -0.25 19.08
N LEU A 267 -16.34 -0.27 17.79
CA LEU A 267 -16.61 0.83 16.86
C LEU A 267 -18.12 1.08 16.67
N ALA A 268 -18.96 0.05 16.85
CA ALA A 268 -20.42 0.19 16.81
C ALA A 268 -20.98 1.09 17.93
N ASP A 269 -20.22 1.30 19.01
CA ASP A 269 -20.62 2.13 20.16
C ASP A 269 -20.21 3.60 20.03
N ILE A 270 -19.54 3.98 18.94
CA ILE A 270 -19.21 5.37 18.60
C ILE A 270 -20.27 5.85 17.62
N ILE A 271 -21.16 6.75 18.06
CA ILE A 271 -22.35 7.15 17.29
C ILE A 271 -22.39 8.67 17.14
N ILE A 272 -22.50 9.13 15.89
CA ILE A 272 -22.75 10.52 15.51
C ILE A 272 -23.99 10.55 14.64
N ASP A 273 -24.96 11.42 14.97
CA ASP A 273 -26.21 11.58 14.23
C ASP A 273 -26.99 10.27 13.94
N GLY A 274 -26.85 9.29 14.83
CA GLY A 274 -27.52 7.98 14.74
C GLY A 274 -26.81 6.96 13.85
N ILE A 275 -25.68 7.30 13.25
CA ILE A 275 -24.81 6.41 12.47
C ILE A 275 -23.63 5.98 13.34
N SER A 276 -23.28 4.70 13.32
CA SER A 276 -22.11 4.20 14.07
C SER A 276 -20.83 4.35 13.26
N LEU A 277 -19.66 4.37 13.92
CA LEU A 277 -18.38 4.40 13.22
C LEU A 277 -18.14 3.13 12.38
N GLU A 278 -18.62 1.98 12.85
CA GLU A 278 -18.58 0.73 12.07
C GLU A 278 -19.37 0.86 10.76
N GLU A 279 -20.58 1.43 10.83
CA GLU A 279 -21.41 1.70 9.64
C GLU A 279 -20.75 2.73 8.73
N LYS A 280 -20.25 3.84 9.30
CA LYS A 280 -19.54 4.87 8.56
C LYS A 280 -18.32 4.33 7.79
N ASN A 281 -17.51 3.48 8.42
CA ASN A 281 -16.35 2.86 7.79
C ASN A 281 -16.75 1.90 6.66
N ARG A 282 -17.85 1.15 6.83
CA ARG A 282 -18.37 0.27 5.80
C ARG A 282 -18.88 1.06 4.60
N ASP A 283 -19.57 2.17 4.83
CA ASP A 283 -20.10 3.02 3.77
C ASP A 283 -18.96 3.68 2.99
N LEU A 284 -17.94 4.22 3.68
CA LEU A 284 -16.72 4.73 3.04
C LEU A 284 -16.01 3.68 2.18
N GLN A 285 -15.85 2.46 2.70
CA GLN A 285 -15.27 1.36 1.95
C GLN A 285 -16.08 1.00 0.70
N THR A 286 -17.42 1.04 0.82
CA THR A 286 -18.32 0.77 -0.32
C THR A 286 -18.13 1.83 -1.39
N MET A 287 -18.07 3.11 -1.02
CA MET A 287 -17.86 4.19 -1.98
C MET A 287 -16.47 4.15 -2.65
N LEU A 288 -15.42 3.77 -1.91
CA LEU A 288 -14.09 3.57 -2.50
C LEU A 288 -14.08 2.44 -3.53
N ASN A 289 -14.79 1.33 -3.25
CA ASN A 289 -14.94 0.24 -4.22
C ASN A 289 -15.73 0.68 -5.46
N GLU A 290 -16.84 1.40 -5.27
CA GLU A 290 -17.63 1.95 -6.38
C GLU A 290 -16.83 2.94 -7.23
N THR A 291 -15.93 3.70 -6.60
CA THR A 291 -14.99 4.59 -7.31
C THR A 291 -14.07 3.79 -8.23
N MET A 292 -13.56 2.64 -7.78
CA MET A 292 -12.74 1.76 -8.62
C MET A 292 -13.57 1.14 -9.76
N ASP A 293 -14.80 0.72 -9.50
CA ASP A 293 -15.70 0.19 -10.55
C ASP A 293 -15.94 1.25 -11.65
N ILE A 294 -16.06 2.52 -11.27
CA ILE A 294 -16.21 3.63 -12.21
C ILE A 294 -14.92 3.84 -13.02
N ILE A 295 -13.75 3.81 -12.38
CA ILE A 295 -12.44 3.89 -13.06
C ILE A 295 -12.31 2.75 -14.09
N GLU A 296 -12.66 1.52 -13.71
CA GLU A 296 -12.65 0.37 -14.62
C GLU A 296 -13.55 0.59 -15.86
N SER A 297 -14.63 1.33 -15.71
CA SER A 297 -15.55 1.65 -16.81
C SER A 297 -15.14 2.88 -17.64
N ASN A 298 -14.07 3.59 -17.25
CA ASN A 298 -13.63 4.86 -17.83
C ASN A 298 -14.73 5.95 -17.86
N ASP A 299 -15.65 5.95 -16.89
CA ASP A 299 -16.73 6.94 -16.80
C ASP A 299 -16.32 8.13 -15.91
N MET A 300 -15.55 9.06 -16.48
CA MET A 300 -15.00 10.22 -15.76
C MET A 300 -16.07 11.18 -15.24
N ILE A 301 -17.27 11.19 -15.84
CA ILE A 301 -18.38 12.03 -15.35
C ILE A 301 -18.94 11.44 -14.06
N SER A 302 -19.24 10.14 -14.06
CA SER A 302 -19.66 9.44 -12.85
C SER A 302 -18.58 9.50 -11.76
N LEU A 303 -17.30 9.49 -12.14
CA LEU A 303 -16.17 9.61 -11.22
C LEU A 303 -16.13 11.00 -10.56
N ALA A 304 -16.36 12.06 -11.33
CA ALA A 304 -16.46 13.39 -10.74
C ALA A 304 -17.66 13.50 -9.78
N ASP A 305 -18.81 12.96 -10.17
CA ASP A 305 -20.05 13.05 -9.37
C ASP A 305 -19.92 12.30 -8.03
N ILE A 306 -19.39 11.07 -8.03
CA ILE A 306 -19.22 10.27 -6.80
C ILE A 306 -18.23 10.94 -5.83
N LEU A 307 -17.17 11.58 -6.34
CA LEU A 307 -16.21 12.32 -5.53
C LEU A 307 -16.80 13.61 -4.94
N GLU A 308 -17.52 14.38 -5.77
CA GLU A 308 -18.08 15.68 -5.39
C GLU A 308 -19.24 15.56 -4.38
N TYR A 309 -20.13 14.59 -4.59
CA TYR A 309 -21.38 14.51 -3.83
C TYR A 309 -21.34 13.43 -2.76
N GLU A 310 -20.95 12.20 -3.11
CA GLU A 310 -21.14 11.06 -2.21
C GLU A 310 -19.98 10.91 -1.21
N ILE A 311 -18.75 10.84 -1.72
CA ILE A 311 -17.56 10.70 -0.87
C ILE A 311 -17.35 11.95 -0.01
N MET A 312 -17.54 13.14 -0.58
CA MET A 312 -17.39 14.39 0.17
C MET A 312 -18.37 14.49 1.36
N GLU A 313 -19.61 14.03 1.18
CA GLU A 313 -20.59 13.96 2.28
C GLU A 313 -20.13 12.98 3.36
N LEU A 314 -19.64 11.80 2.98
CA LEU A 314 -19.15 10.82 3.94
C LEU A 314 -17.94 11.32 4.73
N VAL A 315 -16.98 11.99 4.09
CA VAL A 315 -15.82 12.56 4.77
C VAL A 315 -16.20 13.74 5.67
N GLY A 316 -17.38 14.33 5.45
CA GLY A 316 -17.86 15.58 6.03
C GLY A 316 -17.74 15.72 7.54
N ASN A 317 -18.06 14.66 8.30
CA ASN A 317 -18.11 14.62 9.76
C ASN A 317 -17.18 13.56 10.40
N LEU A 318 -16.15 13.12 9.67
CA LEU A 318 -15.21 12.12 10.17
C LEU A 318 -14.41 12.60 11.40
N ASP A 319 -14.20 13.91 11.52
CA ASP A 319 -13.55 14.53 12.68
C ASP A 319 -14.28 14.21 13.98
N GLU A 320 -15.61 14.32 14.00
CA GLU A 320 -16.41 14.05 15.19
C GLU A 320 -16.24 12.62 15.70
N TYR A 321 -16.17 11.64 14.78
CA TYR A 321 -15.92 10.24 15.12
C TYR A 321 -14.53 10.04 15.70
N ILE A 322 -13.50 10.64 15.08
CA ILE A 322 -12.11 10.48 15.53
C ILE A 322 -11.90 11.17 16.88
N GLU A 323 -12.52 12.33 17.11
CA GLU A 323 -12.51 13.01 18.40
C GLU A 323 -13.17 12.14 19.49
N GLN A 324 -14.31 11.49 19.21
CA GLN A 324 -14.93 10.56 20.15
C GLN A 324 -14.04 9.35 20.44
N LEU A 325 -13.37 8.79 19.44
CA LEU A 325 -12.40 7.71 19.63
C LEU A 325 -11.26 8.16 20.55
N LEU A 326 -10.62 9.30 20.27
CA LEU A 326 -9.55 9.85 21.10
C LEU A 326 -10.01 10.09 22.54
N ASN A 327 -11.22 10.61 22.74
CA ASN A 327 -11.79 10.81 24.08
C ASN A 327 -12.01 9.49 24.82
N LYS A 328 -12.45 8.41 24.15
CA LYS A 328 -12.59 7.09 24.78
C LYS A 328 -11.23 6.43 25.10
N ILE A 329 -10.20 6.71 24.30
CA ILE A 329 -8.86 6.15 24.52
C ILE A 329 -8.12 6.88 25.65
N THR A 330 -8.30 8.20 25.76
CA THR A 330 -7.52 9.06 26.66
C THR A 330 -8.24 9.44 27.96
N GLY A 331 -9.55 9.18 28.07
CA GLY A 331 -10.38 9.47 29.24
C GLY A 331 -10.48 8.30 30.21
#